data_AF-A0A165GFW6-F1
#
_entry.id   AF-A0A165GFW6-F1
#
_cell.length_a   1.000
_cell.length_b   1.000
_cell.length_c   1.000
_cell.angle_alpha   90.00
_cell.angle_beta   90.00
_cell.angle_gamma   90.00
#
_symmetry.space_group_name_H-M   'P 1'
#
loop_
_entity.id
_entity.type
_entity.pdbx_description
1 polymer ?
#
loop_
_entity_poly.entity_id
_entity_poly.type
_entity_poly.pdbx_seq_one_letter_code
_entity_poly.pdbx_strand_id
1 'polypeptide(L)'
;MLIFLMIPANYPGALRAEALALPFISDQIEKIEKSPASTNSKNLLKAAILYAPSLRGKLNIASAVKGAEPKQLDDLANYYYINILVPVRAAGGKTPAPRSHPFRNEFDSTVTAELEKRLSALKAEALMRDGYKCVITGEVDRKHVAKVKTRTGLGKTEAAPAHIIPFSLNDFEETDVPAMADETAISTALQAFSGRSLDSLKGDGINSLENVLTLEASMHQMFGELVLALEPIEAKSNVSRILTWGYAEDSYDLPDFVTLSDHSNSGKALPNPAYLSLRASICKVLHVCGRAEELDRILEDLDDGGISVLSHDGSMADSLEMALLRAVAAR
;
A
#
# COMPACT_ATOMS: atom_id res chain seq x y z
N MET A 1 22.55 15.38 -13.85
CA MET A 1 22.71 14.15 -14.67
C MET A 1 23.21 13.05 -13.73
N LEU A 2 22.30 12.37 -13.04
CA LEU A 2 22.61 11.28 -12.12
C LEU A 2 22.93 10.02 -12.93
N ILE A 3 24.19 9.58 -12.88
CA ILE A 3 24.62 8.33 -13.49
C ILE A 3 24.11 7.19 -12.60
N PHE A 4 23.00 6.57 -13.01
CA PHE A 4 22.60 5.26 -12.48
C PHE A 4 23.65 4.24 -12.88
N LEU A 5 24.52 3.85 -11.94
CA LEU A 5 25.36 2.67 -12.08
C LEU A 5 24.45 1.43 -12.08
N MET A 6 24.06 0.98 -13.28
CA MET A 6 23.49 -0.34 -13.49
C MET A 6 24.53 -1.39 -13.08
N ILE A 7 24.28 -2.09 -11.98
CA ILE A 7 25.12 -3.20 -11.54
C ILE A 7 24.86 -4.40 -12.47
N PRO A 8 25.88 -5.00 -13.11
CA PRO A 8 25.72 -6.09 -14.07
C PRO A 8 25.24 -7.40 -13.44
N ALA A 9 24.45 -8.15 -14.21
CA ALA A 9 23.74 -9.38 -13.84
C ALA A 9 24.62 -10.64 -13.74
N ASN A 10 25.73 -10.58 -13.00
CA ASN A 10 26.50 -11.75 -12.60
C ASN A 10 26.88 -11.63 -11.13
N TYR A 11 25.97 -12.07 -10.24
CA TYR A 11 26.19 -12.05 -8.80
C TYR A 11 26.52 -13.45 -8.24
N PRO A 12 27.51 -13.56 -7.33
CA PRO A 12 27.75 -14.77 -6.54
C PRO A 12 26.57 -15.00 -5.56
N GLY A 13 26.39 -16.24 -5.09
CA GLY A 13 25.19 -16.69 -4.34
C GLY A 13 24.66 -15.76 -3.24
N ALA A 14 23.35 -15.83 -2.98
CA ALA A 14 22.55 -14.93 -2.14
C ALA A 14 23.21 -14.54 -0.79
N LEU A 15 23.78 -15.52 -0.07
CA LEU A 15 24.46 -15.31 1.22
C LEU A 15 25.64 -14.32 1.12
N ARG A 16 26.38 -14.32 0.01
CA ARG A 16 27.53 -13.42 -0.19
C ARG A 16 27.09 -12.00 -0.55
N ALA A 17 25.98 -11.86 -1.28
CA ALA A 17 25.39 -10.57 -1.59
C ALA A 17 24.81 -9.91 -0.32
N GLU A 18 24.15 -10.68 0.54
CA GLU A 18 23.63 -10.22 1.84
C GLU A 18 24.76 -9.78 2.79
N ALA A 19 25.82 -10.57 2.90
CA ALA A 19 26.97 -10.26 3.75
C ALA A 19 27.68 -8.94 3.38
N LEU A 20 27.70 -8.58 2.09
CA LEU A 20 28.27 -7.31 1.61
C LEU A 20 27.27 -6.15 1.68
N ALA A 21 25.97 -6.44 1.63
CA ALA A 21 24.92 -5.42 1.69
C ALA A 21 24.74 -4.85 3.11
N LEU A 22 24.90 -5.67 4.15
CA LEU A 22 24.70 -5.27 5.54
C LEU A 22 25.63 -4.12 5.99
N PRO A 23 26.96 -4.18 5.79
CA PRO A 23 27.84 -3.06 6.12
C PRO A 23 27.46 -1.79 5.36
N PHE A 24 27.19 -1.91 4.06
CA PHE A 24 26.79 -0.77 3.23
C PHE A 24 25.51 -0.10 3.76
N ILE A 25 24.49 -0.89 4.10
CA ILE A 25 23.24 -0.40 4.69
C ILE A 25 23.51 0.28 6.04
N SER A 26 24.35 -0.33 6.88
CA SER A 26 24.72 0.23 8.18
C SER A 26 25.38 1.61 8.04
N ASP A 27 26.31 1.77 7.09
CA ASP A 27 26.98 3.04 6.82
C ASP A 27 25.97 4.13 6.42
N GLN A 28 24.93 3.78 5.65
CA GLN A 28 23.92 4.76 5.24
C GLN A 28 22.97 5.13 6.39
N ILE A 29 22.63 4.18 7.27
CA ILE A 29 21.88 4.46 8.49
C ILE A 29 22.67 5.41 9.40
N GLU A 30 23.98 5.18 9.56
CA GLU A 30 24.86 6.06 10.35
C GLU A 30 24.97 7.46 9.72
N LYS A 31 25.06 7.55 8.39
CA LYS A 31 25.02 8.83 7.66
C LYS A 31 23.72 9.59 7.94
N ILE A 32 22.57 8.91 7.91
CA ILE A 32 21.27 9.54 8.23
C ILE A 32 21.29 10.06 9.67
N GLU A 33 21.75 9.25 10.63
CA GLU A 33 21.75 9.62 12.04
C GLU A 33 22.59 10.87 12.32
N LYS A 34 23.78 10.95 11.70
CA LYS A 34 24.73 12.06 11.83
C LYS A 34 24.38 13.30 11.00
N SER A 35 23.39 13.21 10.11
CA SER A 35 23.02 14.32 9.21
C SER A 35 22.30 15.46 9.94
N PRO A 36 22.21 16.67 9.33
CA PRO A 36 21.43 17.77 9.87
C PRO A 36 19.92 17.65 9.57
N ALA A 37 19.46 16.58 8.92
CA ALA A 37 18.06 16.41 8.55
C ALA A 37 17.12 16.38 9.77
N SER A 38 15.84 16.71 9.55
CA SER A 38 14.84 16.65 10.61
C SER A 38 14.68 15.24 11.19
N THR A 39 14.23 15.15 12.45
CA THR A 39 13.96 13.85 13.11
C THR A 39 13.00 13.00 12.30
N ASN A 40 11.94 13.60 11.75
CA ASN A 40 10.95 12.90 10.93
C ASN A 40 11.59 12.32 9.66
N SER A 41 12.41 13.10 8.96
CA SER A 41 13.13 12.62 7.77
C SER A 41 14.11 11.51 8.07
N LYS A 42 14.87 11.64 9.18
CA LYS A 42 15.78 10.57 9.64
C LYS A 42 15.02 9.28 9.93
N ASN A 43 13.92 9.37 10.67
CA ASN A 43 13.11 8.21 11.02
C ASN A 43 12.49 7.55 9.79
N LEU A 44 11.97 8.35 8.85
CA LEU A 44 11.41 7.86 7.59
C LEU A 44 12.45 7.12 6.76
N LEU A 45 13.62 7.72 6.51
CA LEU A 45 14.66 7.10 5.69
C LEU A 45 15.21 5.83 6.34
N LYS A 46 15.44 5.83 7.66
CA LYS A 46 15.86 4.62 8.39
C LYS A 46 14.80 3.52 8.27
N ALA A 47 13.53 3.84 8.52
CA ALA A 47 12.43 2.89 8.39
C ALA A 47 12.32 2.35 6.95
N ALA A 48 12.41 3.23 5.94
CA ALA A 48 12.35 2.82 4.54
C ALA A 48 13.46 1.85 4.16
N ILE A 49 14.70 2.07 4.61
CA ILE A 49 15.82 1.13 4.40
C ILE A 49 15.57 -0.20 5.12
N LEU A 50 15.14 -0.15 6.38
CA LEU A 50 15.00 -1.35 7.22
C LEU A 50 13.86 -2.26 6.76
N TYR A 51 12.74 -1.64 6.35
CA TYR A 51 11.49 -2.34 6.07
C TYR A 51 11.14 -2.49 4.59
N ALA A 52 11.96 -1.97 3.66
CA ALA A 52 11.76 -2.28 2.25
C ALA A 52 11.67 -3.81 2.02
N PRO A 53 10.69 -4.30 1.22
CA PRO A 53 10.27 -5.70 1.18
C PRO A 53 11.28 -6.64 0.50
N SER A 54 12.37 -6.12 -0.07
CA SER A 54 13.43 -6.92 -0.66
C SER A 54 14.79 -6.30 -0.41
N LEU A 55 15.84 -7.12 -0.40
CA LEU A 55 17.22 -6.64 -0.30
C LEU A 55 17.54 -5.59 -1.38
N ARG A 56 17.04 -5.80 -2.60
CA ARG A 56 17.17 -4.84 -3.70
C ARG A 56 16.52 -3.50 -3.35
N GLY A 57 15.33 -3.53 -2.76
CA GLY A 57 14.64 -2.34 -2.25
C GLY A 57 15.47 -1.60 -1.20
N LYS A 58 15.95 -2.32 -0.17
CA LYS A 58 16.83 -1.74 0.87
C LYS A 58 18.05 -1.06 0.27
N LEU A 59 18.71 -1.73 -0.69
CA LEU A 59 19.89 -1.22 -1.38
C LEU A 59 19.58 -0.01 -2.28
N ASN A 60 18.42 0.05 -2.91
CA ASN A 60 18.01 1.21 -3.71
C ASN A 60 17.88 2.45 -2.83
N ILE A 61 17.18 2.35 -1.69
CA ILE A 61 17.02 3.47 -0.75
C ILE A 61 18.36 3.87 -0.15
N ALA A 62 19.16 2.89 0.30
CA ALA A 62 20.50 3.15 0.81
C ALA A 62 21.40 3.83 -0.25
N SER A 63 21.31 3.43 -1.52
CA SER A 63 22.05 4.06 -2.61
C SER A 63 21.59 5.51 -2.88
N ALA A 64 20.28 5.78 -2.77
CA ALA A 64 19.75 7.14 -2.85
C ALA A 64 20.29 8.02 -1.70
N VAL A 65 20.31 7.49 -0.49
CA VAL A 65 20.90 8.15 0.70
C VAL A 65 22.39 8.39 0.51
N LYS A 66 23.13 7.43 -0.05
CA LYS A 66 24.56 7.58 -0.37
C LYS A 66 24.79 8.75 -1.33
N GLY A 67 23.98 8.84 -2.38
CA GLY A 67 24.08 9.86 -3.44
C GLY A 67 23.60 11.25 -3.04
N ALA A 68 22.77 11.37 -2.00
CA ALA A 68 22.29 12.65 -1.51
C ALA A 68 23.31 13.35 -0.60
N GLU A 69 23.49 14.66 -0.75
CA GLU A 69 24.21 15.48 0.22
C GLU A 69 23.45 15.51 1.56
N PRO A 70 24.11 15.71 2.72
CA PRO A 70 23.45 15.70 4.02
C PRO A 70 22.26 16.67 4.13
N LYS A 71 22.31 17.79 3.43
CA LYS A 71 21.23 18.80 3.36
C LYS A 71 20.04 18.40 2.47
N GLN A 72 20.19 17.38 1.61
CA GLN A 72 19.17 16.88 0.69
C GLN A 72 18.39 15.69 1.27
N LEU A 73 18.72 15.25 2.47
CA LEU A 73 18.06 14.09 3.09
C LEU A 73 16.62 14.40 3.50
N ASP A 74 16.29 15.66 3.83
CA ASP A 74 14.89 16.05 4.02
C ASP A 74 14.10 15.95 2.71
N ASP A 75 14.64 16.45 1.60
CA ASP A 75 14.00 16.33 0.28
C ASP A 75 13.79 14.86 -0.13
N LEU A 76 14.79 14.01 0.12
CA LEU A 76 14.69 12.58 -0.17
C LEU A 76 13.62 11.89 0.70
N ALA A 77 13.52 12.26 1.98
CA ALA A 77 12.49 11.72 2.86
C ALA A 77 11.09 12.19 2.40
N ASN A 78 10.96 13.46 2.04
CA ASN A 78 9.72 14.04 1.50
C ASN A 78 9.31 13.38 0.20
N TYR A 79 10.26 13.04 -0.67
CA TYR A 79 9.98 12.27 -1.89
C TYR A 79 9.28 10.94 -1.56
N TYR A 80 9.79 10.15 -0.62
CA TYR A 80 9.13 8.88 -0.24
C TYR A 80 7.83 9.09 0.54
N TYR A 81 7.73 10.14 1.36
CA TYR A 81 6.49 10.46 2.06
C TYR A 81 5.36 10.77 1.06
N ILE A 82 5.60 11.71 0.16
CA ILE A 82 4.62 12.23 -0.80
C ILE A 82 4.28 11.18 -1.88
N ASN A 83 5.27 10.40 -2.33
CA ASN A 83 5.05 9.47 -3.45
C ASN A 83 4.73 8.02 -3.03
N ILE A 84 4.79 7.70 -1.73
CA ILE A 84 4.41 6.37 -1.21
C ILE A 84 3.39 6.50 -0.09
N LEU A 85 3.76 7.10 1.04
CA LEU A 85 2.92 7.02 2.26
C LEU A 85 1.58 7.76 2.10
N VAL A 86 1.63 9.00 1.63
CA VAL A 86 0.45 9.85 1.40
C VAL A 86 -0.56 9.19 0.45
N PRO A 87 -0.21 8.84 -0.80
CA PRO A 87 -1.19 8.34 -1.75
C PRO A 87 -1.72 6.96 -1.35
N VAL A 88 -0.88 6.10 -0.76
CA VAL A 88 -1.26 4.75 -0.34
C VAL A 88 -2.22 4.76 0.87
N ARG A 89 -2.10 5.76 1.77
CA ARG A 89 -3.02 5.98 2.90
C ARG A 89 -4.31 6.66 2.43
N ALA A 90 -4.20 7.72 1.63
CA ALA A 90 -5.33 8.53 1.20
C ALA A 90 -6.30 7.76 0.28
N ALA A 91 -5.76 6.84 -0.52
CA ALA A 91 -6.52 5.90 -1.35
C ALA A 91 -7.10 4.71 -0.58
N GLY A 92 -6.61 4.44 0.63
CA GLY A 92 -6.92 3.24 1.37
C GLY A 92 -8.36 3.18 1.84
N GLY A 93 -8.96 1.98 1.83
CA GLY A 93 -10.31 1.73 2.34
C GLY A 93 -11.43 2.21 1.40
N LYS A 94 -11.05 2.87 0.31
CA LYS A 94 -11.93 3.44 -0.70
C LYS A 94 -11.74 2.64 -1.99
N THR A 95 -12.25 1.42 -2.02
CA THR A 95 -12.35 0.64 -3.27
C THR A 95 -13.59 1.13 -4.02
N PRO A 96 -13.52 1.48 -5.31
CA PRO A 96 -14.71 1.81 -6.09
C PRO A 96 -15.69 0.64 -6.02
N ALA A 97 -16.76 0.81 -5.26
CA ALA A 97 -17.79 -0.20 -5.14
C ALA A 97 -18.66 -0.15 -6.40
N PRO A 98 -18.96 -1.29 -7.06
CA PRO A 98 -19.98 -1.31 -8.11
C PRO A 98 -21.30 -0.76 -7.55
N ARG A 99 -21.94 0.16 -8.31
CA ARG A 99 -23.18 0.84 -7.90
C ARG A 99 -24.21 -0.17 -7.39
N SER A 100 -24.58 -0.05 -6.12
CA SER A 100 -25.67 -0.83 -5.52
C SER A 100 -26.66 0.01 -4.71
N HIS A 101 -26.55 1.34 -4.75
CA HIS A 101 -27.48 2.25 -4.07
C HIS A 101 -28.13 3.25 -5.05
N PRO A 102 -29.47 3.39 -5.05
CA PRO A 102 -30.21 4.26 -5.98
C PRO A 102 -30.19 5.77 -5.64
N PHE A 103 -29.39 6.22 -4.67
CA PHE A 103 -29.43 7.61 -4.16
C PHE A 103 -28.05 8.25 -3.92
N ARG A 104 -27.07 8.06 -4.82
CA ARG A 104 -25.80 8.81 -4.77
C ARG A 104 -25.81 9.89 -5.87
N ASN A 105 -25.48 11.13 -5.49
CA ASN A 105 -25.61 12.34 -6.29
C ASN A 105 -24.80 12.29 -7.61
N GLU A 106 -25.34 12.89 -8.67
CA GLU A 106 -24.88 12.87 -10.07
C GLU A 106 -23.49 13.51 -10.36
N PHE A 107 -22.75 13.95 -9.34
CA PHE A 107 -21.44 14.60 -9.51
C PHE A 107 -20.23 13.67 -9.41
N ASP A 108 -20.47 12.36 -9.23
CA ASP A 108 -19.44 11.33 -9.08
C ASP A 108 -19.30 10.54 -10.40
N SER A 109 -18.76 11.21 -11.43
CA SER A 109 -18.75 10.72 -12.82
C SER A 109 -17.34 10.39 -13.31
N THR A 110 -16.74 9.32 -12.79
CA THR A 110 -15.48 8.75 -13.32
C THR A 110 -15.56 7.26 -13.66
N VAL A 111 -16.56 6.53 -13.14
CA VAL A 111 -16.67 5.08 -13.40
C VAL A 111 -17.51 4.81 -14.65
N THR A 112 -16.87 4.32 -15.72
CA THR A 112 -17.58 3.85 -16.91
C THR A 112 -18.38 2.58 -16.63
N ALA A 113 -19.50 2.36 -17.33
CA ALA A 113 -20.29 1.14 -17.18
C ALA A 113 -19.47 -0.16 -17.43
N GLU A 114 -18.44 -0.06 -18.27
CA GLU A 114 -17.50 -1.15 -18.52
C GLU A 114 -16.60 -1.43 -17.30
N LEU A 115 -16.07 -0.39 -16.66
CA LEU A 115 -15.30 -0.52 -15.42
C LEU A 115 -16.17 -1.09 -14.28
N GLU A 116 -17.42 -0.65 -14.14
CA GLU A 116 -18.37 -1.20 -13.15
C GLU A 116 -18.60 -2.70 -13.34
N LYS A 117 -18.77 -3.12 -14.59
CA LYS A 117 -18.96 -4.54 -14.94
C LYS A 117 -17.72 -5.37 -14.59
N ARG A 118 -16.52 -4.85 -14.88
CA ARG A 118 -15.24 -5.50 -14.54
C ARG A 118 -15.07 -5.63 -13.02
N LEU A 119 -15.29 -4.56 -12.27
CA LEU A 119 -15.20 -4.57 -10.80
C LEU A 119 -16.24 -5.53 -10.18
N SER A 120 -17.44 -5.61 -10.75
CA SER A 120 -18.46 -6.58 -10.34
C SER A 120 -18.03 -8.03 -10.57
N ALA A 121 -17.42 -8.31 -11.73
CA ALA A 121 -16.88 -9.63 -12.04
C ALA A 121 -15.73 -9.99 -11.09
N LEU A 122 -14.78 -9.07 -10.87
CA LEU A 122 -13.67 -9.24 -9.94
C LEU A 122 -14.17 -9.53 -8.52
N LYS A 123 -15.18 -8.80 -8.04
CA LYS A 123 -15.84 -9.03 -6.75
C LYS A 123 -16.40 -10.45 -6.66
N ALA A 124 -17.14 -10.90 -7.68
CA ALA A 124 -17.72 -12.24 -7.69
C ALA A 124 -16.63 -13.32 -7.66
N GLU A 125 -15.54 -13.13 -8.40
CA GLU A 125 -14.42 -14.07 -8.44
C GLU A 125 -13.64 -14.13 -7.13
N ALA A 126 -13.35 -12.98 -6.51
CA ALA A 126 -12.67 -12.89 -5.22
C ALA A 126 -13.49 -13.56 -4.12
N LEU A 127 -14.80 -13.27 -4.07
CA LEU A 127 -15.73 -13.92 -3.14
C LEU A 127 -15.75 -15.44 -3.33
N MET A 128 -15.77 -15.94 -4.56
CA MET A 128 -15.72 -17.38 -4.82
C MET A 128 -14.41 -18.00 -4.35
N ARG A 129 -13.27 -17.38 -4.68
CA ARG A 129 -11.94 -17.83 -4.24
C ARG A 129 -11.86 -17.89 -2.72
N ASP A 130 -12.35 -16.87 -2.03
CA ASP A 130 -12.25 -16.75 -0.57
C ASP A 130 -13.38 -17.49 0.18
N GLY A 131 -14.18 -18.28 -0.54
CA GLY A 131 -15.24 -19.11 0.04
C GLY A 131 -16.40 -18.29 0.61
N TYR A 132 -16.62 -17.10 0.07
CA TYR A 132 -17.60 -16.10 0.48
C TYR A 132 -17.40 -15.61 1.91
N LYS A 133 -16.15 -15.57 2.37
CA LYS A 133 -15.79 -15.16 3.72
C LYS A 133 -14.74 -14.07 3.70
N CYS A 134 -14.74 -13.24 4.74
CA CYS A 134 -13.57 -12.46 5.08
C CYS A 134 -12.39 -13.40 5.31
N VAL A 135 -11.26 -13.15 4.64
CA VAL A 135 -10.08 -14.01 4.77
C VAL A 135 -9.45 -13.96 6.17
N ILE A 136 -9.66 -12.87 6.92
CA ILE A 136 -9.07 -12.66 8.26
C ILE A 136 -9.99 -13.23 9.35
N THR A 137 -11.24 -12.80 9.41
CA THR A 137 -12.16 -13.15 10.50
C THR A 137 -12.98 -14.41 10.22
N GLY A 138 -13.01 -14.87 8.96
CA GLY A 138 -13.86 -15.98 8.54
C GLY A 138 -15.36 -15.66 8.53
N GLU A 139 -15.74 -14.40 8.78
CA GLU A 139 -17.14 -13.97 8.71
C GLU A 139 -17.70 -14.13 7.30
N VAL A 140 -18.96 -14.57 7.21
CA VAL A 140 -19.59 -14.93 5.94
C VAL A 140 -20.30 -13.74 5.33
N ASP A 141 -20.17 -13.56 4.02
CA ASP A 141 -20.95 -12.58 3.27
C ASP A 141 -22.46 -12.87 3.37
N ARG A 142 -23.22 -11.87 3.81
CA ARG A 142 -24.67 -11.95 4.07
C ARG A 142 -25.46 -12.45 2.87
N LYS A 143 -25.08 -12.05 1.65
CA LYS A 143 -25.78 -12.41 0.41
C LYS A 143 -25.48 -13.84 -0.03
N HIS A 144 -24.43 -14.46 0.52
CA HIS A 144 -23.93 -15.76 0.10
C HIS A 144 -23.95 -16.83 1.20
N VAL A 145 -24.62 -16.58 2.33
CA VAL A 145 -24.73 -17.52 3.46
C VAL A 145 -25.16 -18.93 3.01
N ALA A 146 -26.12 -19.03 2.09
CA ALA A 146 -26.63 -20.31 1.59
C ALA A 146 -25.58 -21.12 0.80
N LYS A 147 -24.50 -20.48 0.33
CA LYS A 147 -23.41 -21.12 -0.41
C LYS A 147 -22.29 -21.63 0.50
N VAL A 148 -22.28 -21.26 1.79
CA VAL A 148 -21.21 -21.62 2.73
C VAL A 148 -21.61 -22.83 3.56
N LYS A 149 -20.87 -23.94 3.42
CA LYS A 149 -21.13 -25.20 4.15
C LYS A 149 -20.56 -25.21 5.57
N THR A 150 -19.45 -24.50 5.80
CA THR A 150 -18.73 -24.46 7.08
C THR A 150 -18.53 -23.01 7.52
N ARG A 151 -19.11 -22.65 8.67
CA ARG A 151 -18.98 -21.31 9.25
C ARG A 151 -17.77 -21.31 10.18
N THR A 152 -16.76 -20.52 9.84
CA THR A 152 -15.53 -20.38 10.63
C THR A 152 -15.52 -19.09 11.45
N GLY A 153 -16.31 -18.08 11.07
CA GLY A 153 -16.52 -16.84 11.84
C GLY A 153 -17.87 -16.80 12.56
N LEU A 154 -17.96 -15.91 13.57
CA LEU A 154 -19.12 -15.78 14.47
C LEU A 154 -20.29 -15.01 13.83
N GLY A 155 -20.06 -14.27 12.74
CA GLY A 155 -21.01 -13.30 12.19
C GLY A 155 -21.45 -13.50 10.73
N LYS A 156 -22.26 -12.55 10.27
CA LYS A 156 -22.56 -12.31 8.85
C LYS A 156 -22.38 -10.82 8.57
N THR A 157 -21.63 -10.49 7.54
CA THR A 157 -21.25 -9.11 7.19
C THR A 157 -21.38 -8.87 5.69
N GLU A 158 -21.23 -7.63 5.23
CA GLU A 158 -21.04 -7.36 3.80
C GLU A 158 -19.55 -7.45 3.50
N ALA A 159 -19.16 -8.46 2.71
CA ALA A 159 -17.77 -8.62 2.33
C ALA A 159 -17.52 -7.98 0.96
N ALA A 160 -16.40 -7.26 0.86
CA ALA A 160 -15.99 -6.56 -0.35
C ALA A 160 -14.56 -6.95 -0.75
N PRO A 161 -14.25 -6.94 -2.05
CA PRO A 161 -12.88 -7.04 -2.49
C PRO A 161 -12.14 -5.77 -2.07
N ALA A 162 -11.00 -5.96 -1.42
CA ALA A 162 -10.07 -4.93 -1.05
C ALA A 162 -8.81 -5.06 -1.92
N HIS A 163 -8.47 -4.02 -2.67
CA HIS A 163 -7.20 -3.97 -3.39
C HIS A 163 -6.03 -3.92 -2.40
N ILE A 164 -5.00 -4.72 -2.65
CA ILE A 164 -3.78 -4.80 -1.82
C ILE A 164 -2.91 -3.57 -2.09
N ILE A 165 -2.59 -3.34 -3.36
CA ILE A 165 -2.06 -2.07 -3.85
C ILE A 165 -3.24 -1.23 -4.33
N PRO A 166 -3.50 -0.05 -3.74
CA PRO A 166 -4.72 0.71 -4.01
C PRO A 166 -4.96 0.99 -5.49
N PHE A 167 -6.24 0.90 -5.89
CA PHE A 167 -6.70 1.06 -7.27
C PHE A 167 -6.25 2.38 -7.91
N SER A 168 -6.35 3.47 -7.16
CA SER A 168 -6.01 4.84 -7.60
C SER A 168 -4.53 5.10 -7.86
N LEU A 169 -3.63 4.15 -7.53
CA LEU A 169 -2.21 4.25 -7.87
C LEU A 169 -1.92 3.83 -9.33
N ASN A 170 -2.98 3.45 -10.06
CA ASN A 170 -2.94 2.96 -11.43
C ASN A 170 -3.88 3.74 -12.37
N ASP A 171 -4.50 4.84 -11.92
CA ASP A 171 -5.02 5.83 -12.85
C ASP A 171 -3.81 6.51 -13.51
N PHE A 172 -3.36 5.87 -14.59
CA PHE A 172 -2.31 6.32 -15.50
C PHE A 172 -2.91 7.05 -16.72
N GLU A 173 -4.18 7.43 -16.65
CA GLU A 173 -4.83 8.24 -17.68
C GLU A 173 -4.77 9.71 -17.27
N GLU A 174 -4.38 10.55 -18.24
CA GLU A 174 -4.26 12.01 -18.11
C GLU A 174 -5.49 12.61 -17.42
N THR A 175 -5.37 12.92 -16.13
CA THR A 175 -6.30 13.81 -15.46
C THR A 175 -5.88 15.26 -15.77
N ASP A 176 -6.85 16.15 -16.01
CA ASP A 176 -6.65 17.59 -16.28
C ASP A 176 -6.02 18.38 -15.10
N VAL A 177 -5.43 17.69 -14.13
CA VAL A 177 -4.79 18.27 -12.94
C VAL A 177 -3.35 18.67 -13.30
N PRO A 178 -2.95 19.94 -13.15
CA PRO A 178 -1.64 20.43 -13.57
C PRO A 178 -0.49 19.55 -13.06
N ALA A 179 0.33 19.09 -14.02
CA ALA A 179 1.43 18.17 -13.83
C ALA A 179 2.61 18.83 -13.11
N MET A 180 2.73 18.63 -11.79
CA MET A 180 3.97 18.97 -11.06
C MET A 180 4.44 17.90 -10.05
N ALA A 181 3.79 16.73 -9.97
CA ALA A 181 4.32 15.52 -9.33
C ALA A 181 3.96 14.28 -10.17
N ASP A 182 4.69 14.05 -11.26
CA ASP A 182 4.52 13.00 -12.26
C ASP A 182 4.00 11.65 -11.70
N GLU A 183 2.97 11.01 -12.26
CA GLU A 183 2.54 9.63 -11.90
C GLU A 183 3.72 8.64 -11.99
N THR A 184 4.66 8.97 -12.87
CA THR A 184 5.97 8.33 -12.99
C THR A 184 6.73 8.33 -11.66
N ALA A 185 6.60 9.37 -10.82
CA ALA A 185 7.26 9.48 -9.52
C ALA A 185 6.70 8.49 -8.49
N ILE A 186 5.38 8.31 -8.40
CA ILE A 186 4.74 7.31 -7.53
C ILE A 186 5.19 5.90 -7.94
N SER A 187 5.07 5.59 -9.24
CA SER A 187 5.50 4.29 -9.77
C SER A 187 7.00 4.05 -9.54
N THR A 188 7.84 5.07 -9.78
CA THR A 188 9.29 5.00 -9.57
C THR A 188 9.63 4.79 -8.10
N ALA A 189 8.98 5.52 -7.18
CA ALA A 189 9.20 5.40 -5.75
C ALA A 189 8.81 4.01 -5.25
N LEU A 190 7.64 3.50 -5.64
CA LEU A 190 7.16 2.16 -5.27
C LEU A 190 8.05 1.05 -5.84
N GLN A 191 8.52 1.17 -7.08
CA GLN A 191 9.44 0.21 -7.68
C GLN A 191 10.83 0.25 -7.02
N ALA A 192 11.34 1.45 -6.72
CA ALA A 192 12.60 1.62 -6.00
C ALA A 192 12.51 1.01 -4.60
N PHE A 193 11.43 1.29 -3.85
CA PHE A 193 11.18 0.77 -2.51
C PHE A 193 10.95 -0.75 -2.53
N SER A 194 10.14 -1.27 -3.45
CA SER A 194 9.89 -2.71 -3.55
C SER A 194 11.11 -3.49 -4.02
N GLY A 195 11.99 -2.86 -4.81
CA GLY A 195 13.10 -3.50 -5.50
C GLY A 195 12.66 -4.41 -6.64
N ARG A 196 11.43 -4.25 -7.15
CA ARG A 196 10.82 -5.08 -8.19
C ARG A 196 10.06 -4.19 -9.18
N SER A 197 9.88 -4.69 -10.40
CA SER A 197 8.93 -4.07 -11.33
C SER A 197 7.51 -4.32 -10.84
N LEU A 198 6.66 -3.28 -10.95
CA LEU A 198 5.22 -3.33 -10.69
C LEU A 198 4.42 -3.21 -12.00
N ASP A 199 5.04 -3.48 -13.15
CA ASP A 199 4.41 -3.31 -14.46
C ASP A 199 3.18 -4.20 -14.65
N SER A 200 3.10 -5.33 -13.95
CA SER A 200 1.92 -6.20 -13.99
C SER A 200 0.69 -5.62 -13.28
N LEU A 201 0.84 -4.54 -12.51
CA LEU A 201 -0.27 -3.78 -11.93
C LEU A 201 -0.76 -2.67 -12.87
N LYS A 202 -0.05 -2.38 -13.97
CA LYS A 202 -0.42 -1.31 -14.91
C LYS A 202 -1.71 -1.63 -15.67
N GLY A 203 -2.53 -0.60 -15.91
CA GLY A 203 -3.77 -0.71 -16.67
C GLY A 203 -4.72 -1.73 -16.06
N ASP A 204 -5.20 -2.69 -16.85
CA ASP A 204 -6.12 -3.73 -16.37
C ASP A 204 -5.52 -4.65 -15.29
N GLY A 205 -4.19 -4.67 -15.12
CA GLY A 205 -3.48 -5.47 -14.13
C GLY A 205 -3.85 -5.15 -12.68
N ILE A 206 -4.25 -3.90 -12.38
CA ILE A 206 -4.66 -3.50 -11.02
C ILE A 206 -5.88 -4.26 -10.53
N ASN A 207 -6.74 -4.70 -11.46
CA ASN A 207 -7.97 -5.44 -11.23
C ASN A 207 -7.76 -6.96 -11.31
N SER A 208 -6.55 -7.44 -11.06
CA SER A 208 -6.24 -8.86 -10.97
C SER A 208 -6.68 -9.45 -9.62
N LEU A 209 -7.09 -10.73 -9.62
CA LEU A 209 -7.30 -11.51 -8.41
C LEU A 209 -6.07 -11.54 -7.48
N GLU A 210 -4.87 -11.46 -8.07
CA GLU A 210 -3.61 -11.38 -7.34
C GLU A 210 -3.48 -10.10 -6.50
N ASN A 211 -4.21 -9.03 -6.84
CA ASN A 211 -4.19 -7.75 -6.16
C ASN A 211 -5.43 -7.52 -5.27
N VAL A 212 -6.30 -8.52 -5.04
CA VAL A 212 -7.49 -8.34 -4.19
C VAL A 212 -7.69 -9.43 -3.15
N LEU A 213 -8.29 -9.06 -2.03
CA LEU A 213 -8.67 -9.91 -0.90
C LEU A 213 -10.15 -9.67 -0.55
N THR A 214 -10.89 -10.69 -0.12
CA THR A 214 -12.23 -10.48 0.46
C THR A 214 -12.10 -10.10 1.93
N LEU A 215 -12.52 -8.88 2.28
CA LEU A 215 -12.53 -8.37 3.64
C LEU A 215 -13.95 -7.99 4.08
N GLU A 216 -14.25 -8.14 5.36
CA GLU A 216 -15.45 -7.54 5.96
C GLU A 216 -15.21 -6.05 6.25
N ALA A 217 -16.28 -5.28 6.44
CA ALA A 217 -16.23 -3.82 6.55
C ALA A 217 -15.13 -3.29 7.49
N SER A 218 -15.01 -3.83 8.71
CA SER A 218 -14.05 -3.33 9.70
C SER A 218 -12.62 -3.69 9.33
N MET A 219 -12.37 -4.93 8.87
CA MET A 219 -11.06 -5.31 8.31
C MET A 219 -10.71 -4.51 7.05
N HIS A 220 -11.68 -4.23 6.18
CA HIS A 220 -11.46 -3.45 4.96
C HIS A 220 -11.07 -2.01 5.29
N GLN A 221 -11.76 -1.41 6.26
CA GLN A 221 -11.42 -0.10 6.81
C GLN A 221 -10.00 -0.10 7.39
N MET A 222 -9.71 -0.97 8.36
CA MET A 222 -8.38 -1.03 8.98
C MET A 222 -7.25 -1.32 7.98
N PHE A 223 -7.50 -2.21 7.01
CA PHE A 223 -6.55 -2.52 5.95
C PHE A 223 -6.29 -1.31 5.07
N GLY A 224 -7.36 -0.58 4.71
CA GLY A 224 -7.30 0.70 4.04
C GLY A 224 -6.49 1.73 4.80
N GLU A 225 -6.73 1.80 6.11
CA GLU A 225 -6.12 2.79 6.98
C GLU A 225 -4.66 2.54 7.33
N LEU A 226 -4.06 1.48 6.77
CA LEU A 226 -2.69 1.06 7.06
C LEU A 226 -2.45 0.72 8.55
N VAL A 227 -3.52 0.45 9.31
CA VAL A 227 -3.46 -0.03 10.70
C VAL A 227 -3.61 -1.56 10.80
N LEU A 228 -3.84 -2.23 9.66
CA LEU A 228 -3.86 -3.68 9.51
C LEU A 228 -3.09 -4.07 8.24
N ALA A 229 -2.24 -5.09 8.33
CA ALA A 229 -1.55 -5.66 7.18
C ALA A 229 -1.37 -7.18 7.26
N LEU A 230 -1.15 -7.80 6.11
CA LEU A 230 -0.80 -9.21 6.00
C LEU A 230 0.66 -9.33 5.54
N GLU A 231 1.54 -9.82 6.40
CA GLU A 231 2.94 -10.06 6.08
C GLU A 231 3.17 -11.54 5.72
N PRO A 232 3.51 -11.87 4.45
CA PRO A 232 3.80 -13.24 4.05
C PRO A 232 4.97 -13.84 4.83
N ILE A 233 4.86 -15.12 5.17
CA ILE A 233 5.94 -15.88 5.80
C ILE A 233 6.72 -16.61 4.71
N GLU A 234 7.98 -16.25 4.49
CA GLU A 234 8.82 -16.83 3.43
C GLU A 234 8.88 -18.36 3.47
N ALA A 235 8.90 -18.95 4.67
CA ALA A 235 8.98 -20.40 4.86
C ALA A 235 7.64 -21.15 4.68
N LYS A 236 6.50 -20.43 4.54
CA LYS A 236 5.16 -21.03 4.47
C LYS A 236 4.36 -20.42 3.33
N SER A 237 4.16 -21.21 2.27
CA SER A 237 3.35 -20.80 1.13
C SER A 237 1.93 -20.41 1.55
N ASN A 238 1.48 -19.24 1.07
CA ASN A 238 0.14 -18.69 1.28
C ASN A 238 -0.24 -18.40 2.74
N VAL A 239 0.72 -18.42 3.67
CA VAL A 239 0.50 -18.05 5.07
C VAL A 239 1.06 -16.66 5.30
N SER A 240 0.24 -15.79 5.88
CA SER A 240 0.63 -14.44 6.28
C SER A 240 0.41 -14.24 7.76
N ARG A 241 1.33 -13.54 8.42
CA ARG A 241 1.15 -12.99 9.75
C ARG A 241 0.25 -11.75 9.67
N ILE A 242 -0.69 -11.63 10.59
CA ILE A 242 -1.49 -10.42 10.74
C ILE A 242 -0.68 -9.43 11.58
N LEU A 243 -0.58 -8.20 11.09
CA LEU A 243 0.06 -7.09 11.78
C LEU A 243 -0.98 -6.00 12.02
N THR A 244 -1.02 -5.46 13.23
CA THR A 244 -1.90 -4.37 13.64
C THR A 244 -1.10 -3.22 14.25
N TRP A 245 -1.67 -2.02 14.21
CA TRP A 245 -1.11 -0.81 14.81
C TRP A 245 -2.22 0.10 15.33
N GLY A 246 -1.89 0.97 16.29
CA GLY A 246 -2.82 1.98 16.80
C GLY A 246 -4.09 1.34 17.37
N TYR A 247 -5.26 1.88 17.03
CA TYR A 247 -6.53 1.37 17.57
C TYR A 247 -6.79 -0.10 17.21
N ALA A 248 -6.19 -0.64 16.14
CA ALA A 248 -6.39 -2.02 15.72
C ALA A 248 -5.75 -3.06 16.65
N GLU A 249 -4.78 -2.67 17.49
CA GLU A 249 -4.10 -3.58 18.42
C GLU A 249 -5.04 -4.11 19.51
N ASP A 250 -5.97 -3.27 19.98
CA ASP A 250 -6.88 -3.60 21.09
C ASP A 250 -8.32 -3.87 20.65
N SER A 251 -8.67 -3.60 19.39
CA SER A 251 -10.06 -3.59 18.93
C SER A 251 -10.64 -4.97 18.62
N TYR A 252 -9.80 -5.98 18.32
CA TYR A 252 -10.26 -7.27 17.81
C TYR A 252 -9.40 -8.43 18.29
N ASP A 253 -10.04 -9.53 18.68
CA ASP A 253 -9.37 -10.83 18.90
C ASP A 253 -9.08 -11.49 17.55
N LEU A 254 -8.06 -10.97 16.85
CA LEU A 254 -7.64 -11.47 15.54
C LEU A 254 -6.69 -12.67 15.69
N PRO A 255 -6.75 -13.63 14.75
CA PRO A 255 -5.74 -14.68 14.72
C PRO A 255 -4.35 -14.09 14.40
N ASP A 256 -3.29 -14.73 14.92
CA ASP A 256 -1.91 -14.33 14.60
C ASP A 256 -1.57 -14.52 13.11
N PHE A 257 -2.21 -15.50 12.47
CA PHE A 257 -1.90 -15.94 11.12
C PHE A 257 -3.16 -16.23 10.31
N VAL A 258 -3.08 -15.97 9.01
CA VAL A 258 -4.08 -16.34 8.01
C VAL A 258 -3.47 -17.21 6.94
N THR A 259 -4.20 -18.24 6.50
CA THR A 259 -3.85 -19.06 5.34
C THR A 259 -4.79 -18.72 4.19
N LEU A 260 -4.23 -18.21 3.10
CA LEU A 260 -4.98 -17.88 1.88
C LEU A 260 -5.13 -19.15 1.03
N SER A 261 -6.32 -19.38 0.49
CA SER A 261 -6.65 -20.62 -0.25
C SER A 261 -7.75 -20.38 -1.27
N ASP A 262 -7.75 -21.14 -2.36
CA ASP A 262 -8.83 -21.15 -3.33
C ASP A 262 -9.91 -22.14 -2.88
N HIS A 263 -10.94 -21.63 -2.22
CA HIS A 263 -12.11 -22.40 -1.78
C HIS A 263 -13.06 -22.79 -2.90
N SER A 264 -12.88 -22.25 -4.12
CA SER A 264 -13.68 -22.65 -5.29
C SER A 264 -13.19 -23.95 -5.92
N ASN A 265 -11.96 -24.40 -5.61
CA ASN A 265 -11.27 -25.52 -6.26
C ASN A 265 -11.22 -25.37 -7.79
N SER A 266 -11.15 -24.14 -8.30
CA SER A 266 -11.13 -23.86 -9.75
C SER A 266 -9.80 -23.29 -10.24
N GLY A 267 -8.78 -23.26 -9.37
CA GLY A 267 -7.45 -22.76 -9.70
C GLY A 267 -7.40 -21.24 -9.76
N LYS A 268 -8.25 -20.55 -8.98
CA LYS A 268 -8.23 -19.08 -8.91
C LYS A 268 -6.95 -18.58 -8.29
N ALA A 269 -6.37 -17.54 -8.89
CA ALA A 269 -5.12 -16.94 -8.42
C ALA A 269 -5.28 -16.43 -6.98
N LEU A 270 -4.31 -16.78 -6.14
CA LEU A 270 -4.21 -16.26 -4.78
C LEU A 270 -3.61 -14.85 -4.78
N PRO A 271 -3.87 -14.07 -3.72
CA PRO A 271 -3.19 -12.80 -3.50
C PRO A 271 -1.67 -12.95 -3.62
N ASN A 272 -1.04 -12.08 -4.42
CA ASN A 272 0.38 -12.19 -4.70
C ASN A 272 1.19 -11.80 -3.45
N PRO A 273 2.07 -12.68 -2.93
CA PRO A 273 2.87 -12.40 -1.74
C PRO A 273 3.74 -11.15 -1.88
N ALA A 274 4.21 -10.79 -3.08
CA ALA A 274 4.99 -9.58 -3.28
C ALA A 274 4.17 -8.31 -3.04
N TYR A 275 2.88 -8.29 -3.40
CA TYR A 275 1.98 -7.16 -3.15
C TYR A 275 1.63 -7.05 -1.67
N LEU A 276 1.36 -8.18 -1.02
CA LEU A 276 1.14 -8.23 0.44
C LEU A 276 2.36 -7.74 1.21
N SER A 277 3.55 -8.21 0.84
CA SER A 277 4.82 -7.79 1.45
C SER A 277 5.07 -6.29 1.24
N LEU A 278 4.84 -5.77 0.02
CA LEU A 278 4.95 -4.34 -0.25
C LEU A 278 3.98 -3.52 0.62
N ARG A 279 2.70 -3.91 0.69
CA ARG A 279 1.70 -3.23 1.53
C ARG A 279 2.08 -3.27 3.01
N ALA A 280 2.49 -4.42 3.53
CA ALA A 280 2.93 -4.56 4.92
C ALA A 280 4.17 -3.72 5.24
N SER A 281 5.14 -3.67 4.33
CA SER A 281 6.31 -2.80 4.43
C SER A 281 5.93 -1.32 4.49
N ILE A 282 4.97 -0.88 3.68
CA ILE A 282 4.47 0.50 3.71
C ILE A 282 3.83 0.81 5.07
N CYS A 283 2.98 -0.08 5.61
CA CYS A 283 2.42 0.08 6.95
C CYS A 283 3.52 0.20 8.02
N LYS A 284 4.50 -0.71 8.01
CA LYS A 284 5.64 -0.67 8.95
C LYS A 284 6.39 0.64 8.89
N VAL A 285 6.67 1.16 7.69
CA VAL A 285 7.37 2.44 7.53
C VAL A 285 6.55 3.59 8.10
N LEU A 286 5.24 3.65 7.80
CA LEU A 286 4.36 4.72 8.29
C LEU A 286 4.32 4.80 9.81
N HIS A 287 4.19 3.65 10.48
CA HIS A 287 4.12 3.60 11.94
C HIS A 287 5.48 3.79 12.61
N VAL A 288 6.54 3.13 12.12
CA VAL A 288 7.88 3.25 12.70
C VAL A 288 8.46 4.65 12.51
N CYS A 289 8.13 5.35 11.42
CA CYS A 289 8.58 6.73 11.24
C CYS A 289 7.80 7.76 12.08
N GLY A 290 6.69 7.33 12.73
CA GLY A 290 5.89 8.17 13.62
C GLY A 290 4.99 9.17 12.90
N ARG A 291 4.67 8.96 11.62
CA ARG A 291 3.87 9.90 10.81
C ARG A 291 2.44 9.43 10.52
N ALA A 292 2.00 8.32 11.12
CA ALA A 292 0.62 7.84 11.00
C ALA A 292 -0.40 8.89 11.48
N GLU A 293 -0.28 9.34 12.73
CA GLU A 293 -1.21 10.33 13.33
C GLU A 293 -1.12 11.73 12.69
N GLU A 294 0.04 12.07 12.12
CA GLU A 294 0.20 13.29 11.32
C GLU A 294 -0.67 13.21 10.07
N LEU A 295 -0.56 12.10 9.34
CA LEU A 295 -1.29 11.87 8.10
C LEU A 295 -2.80 11.71 8.33
N ASP A 296 -3.20 11.09 9.46
CA ASP A 296 -4.60 10.97 9.85
C ASP A 296 -5.25 12.34 10.04
N ARG A 297 -4.60 13.24 10.80
CA ARG A 297 -5.06 14.62 10.98
C ARG A 297 -5.18 15.39 9.67
N ILE A 298 -4.18 15.28 8.80
CA ILE A 298 -4.19 15.94 7.49
C ILE A 298 -5.37 15.47 6.62
N LEU A 299 -5.71 14.18 6.67
CA LEU A 299 -6.82 13.61 5.91
C LEU A 299 -8.19 13.99 6.50
N GLU A 300 -8.30 14.05 7.83
CA GLU A 300 -9.50 14.52 8.53
C GLU A 300 -9.78 15.99 8.20
N ASP A 301 -8.77 16.86 8.31
CA ASP A 301 -8.89 18.29 7.96
C ASP A 301 -9.35 18.48 6.51
N LEU A 302 -8.84 17.66 5.59
CA LEU A 302 -9.23 17.70 4.18
C LEU A 302 -10.68 17.26 3.95
N ASP A 303 -11.12 16.18 4.60
CA ASP A 303 -12.49 15.68 4.49
C ASP A 303 -13.50 16.66 5.15
N ASP A 304 -13.09 17.44 6.15
CA ASP A 304 -13.87 18.50 6.80
C ASP A 304 -13.87 19.85 6.03
N GLY A 305 -13.23 19.90 4.85
CA GLY A 305 -13.18 21.09 3.99
C GLY A 305 -12.14 22.14 4.41
N GLY A 306 -11.26 21.80 5.35
CA GLY A 306 -10.13 22.60 5.78
C GLY A 306 -8.90 22.38 4.89
N ILE A 307 -8.78 23.13 3.80
CA ILE A 307 -7.52 23.20 3.04
C ILE A 307 -6.58 24.18 3.74
N SER A 308 -6.10 23.79 4.92
CA SER A 308 -5.06 24.53 5.65
C SER A 308 -3.95 23.53 5.99
N VAL A 309 -3.30 22.99 4.97
CA VAL A 309 -2.06 22.22 5.17
C VAL A 309 -1.06 23.18 5.81
N LEU A 310 -0.76 22.93 7.08
CA LEU A 310 0.01 23.83 7.94
C LEU A 310 1.33 24.24 7.28
N SER A 311 1.49 25.55 7.13
CA SER A 311 2.67 26.20 6.56
C SER A 311 3.92 25.84 7.35
N HIS A 312 4.90 25.19 6.72
CA HIS A 312 6.34 25.40 6.93
C HIS A 312 7.03 24.97 5.61
N ASP A 313 7.54 25.96 4.89
CA ASP A 313 8.00 25.90 3.49
C ASP A 313 6.87 25.74 2.45
N GLY A 314 6.82 26.63 1.46
CA GLY A 314 5.73 26.67 0.47
C GLY A 314 5.78 25.49 -0.51
N SER A 315 6.97 24.94 -0.78
CA SER A 315 7.13 23.92 -1.83
C SER A 315 6.67 22.52 -1.39
N MET A 316 6.87 22.15 -0.12
CA MET A 316 6.39 20.86 0.40
C MET A 316 4.88 20.91 0.62
N ALA A 317 4.36 22.02 1.14
CA ALA A 317 2.93 22.22 1.33
C ALA A 317 2.17 22.07 0.01
N ASP A 318 2.62 22.74 -1.06
CA ASP A 318 2.03 22.63 -2.39
C ASP A 318 2.10 21.20 -2.93
N SER A 319 3.23 20.51 -2.77
CA SER A 319 3.40 19.14 -3.26
C SER A 319 2.53 18.13 -2.51
N LEU A 320 2.39 18.31 -1.20
CA LEU A 320 1.55 17.48 -0.34
C LEU A 320 0.07 17.70 -0.62
N GLU A 321 -0.36 18.95 -0.73
CA GLU A 321 -1.74 19.31 -1.11
C GLU A 321 -2.10 18.67 -2.45
N MET A 322 -1.24 18.79 -3.46
CA MET A 322 -1.47 18.17 -4.77
C MET A 322 -1.53 16.65 -4.71
N ALA A 323 -0.66 16.01 -3.92
CA ALA A 323 -0.69 14.55 -3.74
C ALA A 323 -1.98 14.08 -3.05
N LEU A 324 -2.47 14.84 -2.07
CA LEU A 324 -3.73 14.58 -1.39
C LEU A 324 -4.92 14.77 -2.33
N LEU A 325 -5.01 15.92 -3.03
CA LEU A 325 -6.08 16.21 -3.98
C LEU A 325 -6.19 15.13 -5.05
N ARG A 326 -5.07 14.60 -5.56
CA ARG A 326 -5.08 13.49 -6.53
C ARG A 326 -5.57 12.19 -5.92
N ALA A 327 -5.06 11.82 -4.76
CA ALA A 327 -5.50 10.61 -4.08
C ALA A 327 -6.99 10.68 -3.68
N VAL A 328 -7.52 11.89 -3.48
CA VAL A 328 -8.95 12.16 -3.26
C VAL A 328 -9.75 12.18 -4.56
N ALA A 329 -9.22 12.71 -5.66
CA ALA A 329 -9.90 12.78 -6.96
C ALA A 329 -10.07 11.39 -7.60
N ALA A 330 -9.16 10.46 -7.31
CA ALA A 330 -9.24 9.07 -7.74
C ALA A 330 -10.14 8.19 -6.83
N ARG A 331 -10.98 8.80 -5.98
CA ARG A 331 -11.97 8.12 -5.11
C ARG A 331 -13.23 7.72 -5.87
#